data_AF-A0A971Y099-F1
#
_entry.id   AF-A0A971Y099-F1
#
_cell.length_a   1.000
_cell.length_b   1.000
_cell.length_c   1.000
_cell.angle_alpha   90.00
_cell.angle_beta   90.00
_cell.angle_gamma   90.00
#
_symmetry.space_group_name_H-M   'P 1'
#
loop_
_entity.id
_entity.type
_entity.pdbx_description
1 polymer ?
#
loop_
_entity_poly.entity_id
_entity_poly.type
_entity_poly.pdbx_seq_one_letter_code
_entity_poly.pdbx_strand_id
1 'polypeptide(L)'
;MKLLENPEVRYGPLPRIEAAQNLLEPRPDLQVYEGAMEYLELHINRIKECYQTLQTKDRGFWAFSLRLQAKKAFTNTTRALRMIMVFHQENPFVLNQMAIRIKEELEEDTPLAPHYHYLLRLLKELGSREAQ
;
A
#
# COMPACT_ATOMS: atom_id res chain seq x y z
N MET A 1 -14.23 8.05 -4.45
CA MET A 1 -13.94 8.43 -3.04
C MET A 1 -12.63 9.19 -3.03
N LYS A 2 -12.54 10.38 -2.40
CA LYS A 2 -11.32 11.21 -2.35
C LYS A 2 -10.02 10.51 -1.90
N LEU A 3 -10.09 9.31 -1.30
CA LEU A 3 -8.92 8.48 -0.96
C LEU A 3 -8.25 7.86 -2.21
N LEU A 4 -9.04 7.59 -3.25
CA LEU A 4 -8.61 6.90 -4.47
C LEU A 4 -8.35 7.87 -5.63
N GLU A 5 -8.92 9.08 -5.57
CA GLU A 5 -8.89 10.05 -6.67
C GLU A 5 -7.55 10.79 -6.80
N ASN A 6 -6.83 11.02 -5.69
CA ASN A 6 -5.53 11.72 -5.67
C ASN A 6 -4.62 11.21 -4.54
N PRO A 7 -4.07 9.99 -4.66
CA PRO A 7 -3.24 9.37 -3.63
C PRO A 7 -1.97 10.19 -3.33
N GLU A 8 -1.31 10.75 -4.34
CA GLU A 8 -0.07 11.54 -4.18
C GLU A 8 -0.25 12.76 -3.28
N VAL A 9 -1.32 13.54 -3.49
CA VAL A 9 -1.66 14.72 -2.67
C VAL A 9 -1.93 14.33 -1.21
N ARG A 10 -2.40 13.10 -0.99
CA ARG A 10 -2.89 12.67 0.31
C ARG A 10 -1.83 12.01 1.18
N TYR A 11 -0.91 11.28 0.56
CA TYR A 11 0.13 10.56 1.29
C TYR A 11 1.42 11.37 1.45
N GLY A 12 1.52 12.53 0.79
CA GLY A 12 2.70 13.40 0.83
C GLY A 12 3.84 12.84 -0.03
N PRO A 13 5.03 13.46 0.00
CA PRO A 13 6.19 12.98 -0.76
C PRO A 13 6.56 11.55 -0.37
N LEU A 14 7.27 10.83 -1.26
CA LEU A 14 7.81 9.52 -0.92
C LEU A 14 8.70 9.63 0.32
N PRO A 15 8.65 8.64 1.22
CA PRO A 15 9.55 8.63 2.35
C PRO A 15 11.00 8.58 1.83
N ARG A 16 11.89 9.30 2.50
CA ARG A 16 13.32 9.17 2.23
C ARG A 16 13.77 7.76 2.61
N ILE A 17 14.78 7.25 1.91
CA ILE A 17 15.37 5.94 2.16
C ILE A 17 15.83 5.85 3.62
N GLU A 18 16.49 6.88 4.14
CA GLU A 18 16.91 6.98 5.54
C GLU A 18 15.73 6.80 6.52
N ALA A 19 14.55 7.33 6.20
CA ALA A 19 13.36 7.17 7.04
C ALA A 19 12.79 5.75 6.96
N ALA A 20 12.90 5.09 5.80
CA ALA A 20 12.54 3.69 5.63
C ALA A 20 13.50 2.76 6.35
N GLN A 21 14.79 3.00 6.21
CA GLN A 21 15.86 2.31 6.92
C GLN A 21 15.67 2.44 8.42
N ASN A 22 15.59 3.65 8.98
CA ASN A 22 15.42 3.83 10.43
C ASN A 22 14.19 3.12 11.02
N LEU A 23 13.12 2.97 10.23
CA LEU A 23 11.88 2.35 10.69
C LEU A 23 11.84 0.84 10.49
N LEU A 24 12.52 0.32 9.47
CA LEU A 24 12.44 -1.08 9.04
C LEU A 24 13.74 -1.88 9.27
N GLU A 25 14.90 -1.25 9.40
CA GLU A 25 16.15 -1.94 9.75
C GLU A 25 16.07 -2.72 11.08
N PRO A 26 15.39 -2.25 12.13
CA PRO A 26 15.18 -3.05 13.34
C PRO A 26 14.32 -4.31 13.13
N ARG A 27 13.74 -4.50 11.94
CA ARG A 27 12.86 -5.61 11.56
C ARG A 27 13.56 -6.52 10.54
N PRO A 28 14.42 -7.47 10.99
CA PRO A 28 15.18 -8.34 10.08
C PRO A 28 14.27 -9.22 9.20
N ASP A 29 13.07 -9.52 9.68
CA ASP A 29 12.01 -10.22 8.95
C ASP A 29 11.61 -9.48 7.67
N LEU A 30 11.56 -8.14 7.68
CA LEU A 30 11.13 -7.35 6.52
C LEU A 30 12.25 -7.11 5.49
N GLN A 31 13.48 -7.52 5.81
CA GLN A 31 14.63 -7.36 4.93
C GLN A 31 14.80 -8.50 3.94
N VAL A 32 14.20 -9.66 4.22
CA VAL A 32 14.21 -10.81 3.32
C VAL A 32 13.00 -10.79 2.39
N TYR A 33 13.11 -11.51 1.27
CA TYR A 33 12.06 -11.58 0.26
C TYR A 33 10.73 -12.05 0.86
N GLU A 34 10.76 -13.14 1.63
CA GLU A 34 9.57 -13.77 2.20
C GLU A 34 8.80 -12.80 3.09
N GLY A 35 9.48 -12.16 4.05
CA GLY A 35 8.82 -11.22 4.95
C GLY A 35 8.39 -9.93 4.27
N ALA A 36 9.08 -9.46 3.23
CA ALA A 36 8.63 -8.34 2.42
C ALA A 36 7.32 -8.65 1.68
N MET A 37 7.19 -9.86 1.15
CA MET A 37 5.96 -10.32 0.47
C MET A 37 4.82 -10.61 1.45
N GLU A 38 5.09 -11.24 2.60
CA GLU A 38 4.08 -11.42 3.64
C GLU A 38 3.55 -10.07 4.15
N TYR A 39 4.44 -9.08 4.30
CA TYR A 39 4.06 -7.73 4.69
C TYR A 39 3.19 -7.06 3.62
N LEU A 40 3.52 -7.22 2.34
CA LEU A 40 2.70 -6.76 1.23
C LEU A 40 1.29 -7.36 1.31
N GLU A 41 1.18 -8.69 1.42
CA GLU A 41 -0.11 -9.39 1.48
C GLU A 41 -0.98 -8.92 2.64
N LEU A 42 -0.38 -8.85 3.84
CA LEU A 42 -1.07 -8.37 5.03
C LEU A 42 -1.69 -6.98 4.80
N HIS A 43 -0.93 -6.09 4.15
CA HIS A 43 -1.35 -4.71 3.93
C HIS A 43 -2.35 -4.58 2.77
N ILE A 44 -2.25 -5.40 1.72
CA ILE A 44 -3.27 -5.49 0.66
C ILE A 44 -4.60 -5.94 1.25
N ASN A 45 -4.61 -7.01 2.04
CA ASN A 45 -5.82 -7.50 2.69
C ASN A 45 -6.44 -6.45 3.60
N ARG A 46 -5.61 -5.76 4.39
CA ARG A 46 -6.07 -4.66 5.25
C ARG A 46 -6.65 -3.48 4.45
N ILE A 47 -6.13 -3.19 3.26
CA ILE A 47 -6.72 -2.19 2.35
C ILE A 47 -8.12 -2.62 1.91
N LYS A 48 -8.30 -3.89 1.52
CA LYS A 48 -9.62 -4.46 1.15
C LYS A 48 -10.62 -4.34 2.30
N GLU A 49 -10.23 -4.73 3.52
CA GLU A 49 -11.07 -4.63 4.73
C GLU A 49 -11.48 -3.18 5.05
N CYS A 50 -10.50 -2.28 5.01
CA CYS A 50 -10.76 -0.85 5.21
C CYS A 50 -11.73 -0.34 4.15
N TYR A 51 -11.54 -0.72 2.89
CA TYR A 51 -12.40 -0.31 1.80
C TYR A 51 -13.83 -0.81 1.97
N GLN A 52 -14.03 -2.08 2.33
CA GLN A 52 -15.36 -2.62 2.65
C GLN A 52 -16.06 -1.82 3.75
N THR A 53 -15.33 -1.50 4.83
CA THR A 53 -15.85 -0.68 5.93
C THR A 53 -16.26 0.72 5.45
N LEU A 54 -15.53 1.31 4.50
CA LEU A 54 -15.83 2.63 3.92
C LEU A 54 -17.04 2.62 2.97
N GLN A 55 -17.35 1.47 2.37
CA GLN A 55 -18.51 1.28 1.48
C GLN A 55 -19.82 0.99 2.20
N THR A 56 -19.79 0.70 3.50
CA THR A 56 -21.02 0.56 4.30
C THR A 56 -21.93 1.77 4.09
N LYS A 57 -23.26 1.58 4.05
CA LYS A 57 -24.25 2.67 3.87
C LYS A 57 -24.90 3.14 5.19
N ASP A 58 -24.56 2.48 6.31
CA ASP A 58 -25.12 2.79 7.63
C ASP A 58 -24.80 4.24 8.05
N ARG A 59 -25.78 4.95 8.60
CA ARG A 59 -25.66 6.36 9.02
C ARG A 59 -25.59 6.52 10.54
N GLY A 60 -25.57 5.42 11.30
CA GLY A 60 -25.41 5.46 12.75
C GLY A 60 -24.09 6.09 13.23
N PHE A 61 -24.08 6.58 14.47
CA PHE A 61 -22.88 7.15 15.10
C PHE A 61 -21.71 6.15 15.12
N TRP A 62 -21.97 4.87 15.43
CA TRP A 62 -20.96 3.82 15.40
C TRP A 62 -20.38 3.61 14.00
N ALA A 63 -21.22 3.60 12.96
CA ALA A 63 -20.76 3.51 11.58
C ALA A 63 -19.92 4.73 11.17
N PHE A 64 -20.24 5.92 11.65
CA PHE A 64 -19.41 7.10 11.45
C PHE A 64 -18.01 6.93 12.08
N SER A 65 -17.95 6.48 13.33
CA SER A 65 -16.70 6.21 14.03
C SER A 65 -15.86 5.14 13.31
N LEU A 66 -16.47 4.03 12.92
CA LEU A 66 -15.82 2.95 12.17
C LEU A 66 -15.26 3.44 10.83
N ARG A 67 -16.01 4.26 10.08
CA ARG A 67 -15.52 4.86 8.84
C ARG A 67 -14.33 5.78 9.08
N LEU A 68 -14.32 6.59 10.13
CA LEU A 68 -13.18 7.44 10.46
C LEU A 68 -11.94 6.59 10.77
N GLN A 69 -12.10 5.54 11.57
CA GLN A 69 -11.02 4.60 11.87
C GLN A 69 -10.52 3.90 10.60
N ALA A 70 -11.41 3.43 9.73
CA ALA A 70 -11.07 2.81 8.46
C ALA A 70 -10.34 3.78 7.52
N LYS A 71 -10.72 5.07 7.45
CA LYS A 71 -9.97 6.08 6.66
C LYS A 71 -8.54 6.24 7.18
N LYS A 72 -8.37 6.32 8.49
CA LYS A 72 -7.05 6.44 9.13
C LYS A 72 -6.21 5.19 8.90
N ALA A 73 -6.80 4.02 9.10
CA ALA A 73 -6.16 2.73 8.86
C ALA A 73 -5.73 2.60 7.41
N PHE A 74 -6.62 2.84 6.44
CA PHE A 74 -6.30 2.83 5.01
C PHE A 74 -5.09 3.72 4.71
N THR A 75 -5.07 4.94 5.23
CA THR A 75 -3.97 5.89 5.02
C THR A 75 -2.65 5.39 5.58
N ASN A 76 -2.66 4.83 6.79
CA ASN A 76 -1.46 4.30 7.43
C ASN A 76 -0.96 3.04 6.72
N THR A 77 -1.86 2.16 6.30
CA THR A 77 -1.55 0.94 5.55
C THR A 77 -0.90 1.30 4.21
N THR A 78 -1.45 2.29 3.48
CA THR A 78 -0.81 2.77 2.25
C THR A 78 0.57 3.36 2.52
N ARG A 79 0.75 4.15 3.60
CA ARG A 79 2.07 4.68 3.95
C ARG A 79 3.08 3.56 4.25
N ALA A 80 2.67 2.54 5.00
CA ALA A 80 3.48 1.36 5.27
C ALA A 80 3.92 0.65 3.98
N LEU A 81 3.02 0.45 3.02
CA LEU A 81 3.36 -0.09 1.70
C LEU A 81 4.42 0.74 0.98
N ARG A 82 4.30 2.08 1.03
CA ARG A 82 5.32 2.97 0.45
C ARG A 82 6.68 2.83 1.14
N MET A 83 6.70 2.68 2.47
CA MET A 83 7.94 2.50 3.23
C MET A 83 8.67 1.23 2.80
N ILE A 84 7.97 0.09 2.73
CA ILE A 84 8.60 -1.19 2.39
C ILE A 84 9.09 -1.21 0.93
N MET A 85 8.36 -0.56 0.01
CA MET A 85 8.80 -0.40 -1.37
C MET A 85 10.08 0.43 -1.46
N VAL A 86 10.13 1.59 -0.78
CA VAL A 86 11.33 2.43 -0.74
C VAL A 86 12.50 1.71 -0.07
N PHE A 87 12.24 0.94 0.98
CA PHE A 87 13.27 0.15 1.66
C PHE A 87 13.96 -0.83 0.70
N HIS A 88 13.18 -1.48 -0.17
CA HIS A 88 13.69 -2.44 -1.16
C HIS A 88 14.10 -1.82 -2.50
N GLN A 89 14.29 -0.50 -2.58
CA GLN A 89 14.64 0.17 -3.85
C GLN A 89 15.91 -0.38 -4.52
N GLU A 90 16.87 -0.88 -3.73
CA GLU A 90 18.13 -1.45 -4.23
C GLU A 90 18.01 -2.93 -4.58
N ASN A 91 16.82 -3.52 -4.38
CA ASN A 91 16.51 -4.92 -4.68
C ASN A 91 15.43 -5.01 -5.77
N PRO A 92 15.79 -4.92 -7.06
CA PRO A 92 14.85 -4.98 -8.17
C PRO A 92 14.00 -6.27 -8.19
N PHE A 93 14.54 -7.37 -7.67
CA PHE A 93 13.81 -8.64 -7.60
C PHE A 93 12.58 -8.50 -6.70
N VAL A 94 12.74 -8.00 -5.47
CA VAL A 94 11.62 -7.80 -4.54
C VAL A 94 10.60 -6.81 -5.11
N LEU A 95 11.06 -5.68 -5.69
CA LEU A 95 10.15 -4.71 -6.30
C LEU A 95 9.33 -5.29 -7.45
N ASN A 96 9.93 -6.14 -8.28
CA ASN A 96 9.24 -6.83 -9.36
C ASN A 96 8.20 -7.82 -8.82
N GLN A 97 8.53 -8.59 -7.79
CA GLN A 97 7.57 -9.51 -7.17
C GLN A 97 6.38 -8.77 -6.53
N MET A 98 6.65 -7.64 -5.88
CA MET A 98 5.58 -6.76 -5.39
C MET A 98 4.69 -6.23 -6.53
N ALA A 99 5.29 -5.83 -7.66
CA ALA A 99 4.54 -5.34 -8.81
C ALA A 99 3.66 -6.42 -9.44
N ILE A 100 4.20 -7.63 -9.63
CA ILE A 100 3.43 -8.79 -10.15
C ILE A 100 2.22 -9.05 -9.27
N ARG A 101 2.44 -9.12 -7.95
CA ARG A 101 1.35 -9.41 -7.02
C ARG A 101 0.27 -8.31 -7.00
N ILE A 102 0.66 -7.04 -7.09
CA ILE A 102 -0.31 -5.93 -7.20
C ILE A 102 -1.04 -5.94 -8.55
N LYS A 103 -0.45 -6.48 -9.61
CA LYS A 103 -1.14 -6.65 -10.90
C LYS A 103 -2.24 -7.70 -10.81
N GLU A 104 -2.02 -8.81 -10.11
CA GLU A 104 -3.07 -9.81 -9.86
C GLU A 104 -4.30 -9.18 -9.18
N GLU A 105 -4.07 -8.24 -8.26
CA GLU A 105 -5.15 -7.47 -7.60
C GLU A 105 -5.95 -6.55 -8.54
N LEU A 106 -5.36 -6.14 -9.67
CA LEU A 106 -6.04 -5.35 -10.70
C LEU A 106 -6.90 -6.22 -11.61
N GLU A 107 -6.53 -7.47 -11.83
CA GLU A 107 -7.30 -8.42 -12.65
C GLU A 107 -8.65 -8.77 -12.01
N GLU A 108 -8.80 -8.61 -10.70
CA GLU A 108 -10.03 -8.84 -9.94
C GLU A 108 -11.15 -7.78 -10.19
N ASP A 109 -10.96 -6.82 -11.11
CA ASP A 109 -11.89 -5.71 -11.44
C ASP A 109 -12.49 -5.03 -10.20
N THR A 110 -11.61 -4.61 -9.30
CA THR A 110 -12.02 -4.00 -8.03
C THR A 110 -12.13 -2.48 -8.14
N PRO A 111 -13.05 -1.84 -7.39
CA PRO A 111 -13.06 -0.39 -7.23
C PRO A 111 -11.78 0.22 -6.63
N LEU A 112 -10.84 -0.63 -6.16
CA LEU A 112 -9.53 -0.25 -5.66
C LEU A 112 -8.49 -0.06 -6.77
N ALA A 113 -8.84 -0.30 -8.04
CA ALA A 113 -7.92 -0.15 -9.16
C ALA A 113 -7.12 1.18 -9.16
N PRO A 114 -7.70 2.36 -8.85
CA PRO A 114 -6.91 3.59 -8.77
C PRO A 114 -5.80 3.56 -7.71
N HIS A 115 -6.03 2.85 -6.60
CA HIS A 115 -5.03 2.65 -5.55
C HIS A 115 -3.90 1.73 -6.01
N TYR A 116 -4.23 0.61 -6.65
CA TYR A 116 -3.22 -0.32 -7.15
C TYR A 116 -2.39 0.26 -8.29
N HIS A 117 -3.01 1.00 -9.22
CA HIS A 117 -2.28 1.78 -10.23
C HIS A 117 -1.32 2.80 -9.62
N TYR A 118 -1.69 3.42 -8.51
CA TYR A 118 -0.79 4.30 -7.77
C TYR A 118 0.42 3.54 -7.21
N LEU A 119 0.21 2.37 -6.59
CA LEU A 119 1.31 1.56 -6.06
C LEU A 119 2.25 1.07 -7.18
N LEU A 120 1.69 0.68 -8.34
CA LEU A 120 2.50 0.30 -9.50
C LEU A 120 3.33 1.47 -10.03
N ARG A 121 2.75 2.67 -10.15
CA ARG A 121 3.49 3.87 -10.55
C ARG A 121 4.69 4.12 -9.63
N LEU A 122 4.48 3.97 -8.33
CA LEU A 122 5.53 4.10 -7.32
C LEU A 122 6.62 3.05 -7.52
N LEU A 123 6.25 1.78 -7.68
CA LEU A 123 7.21 0.69 -7.95
C LEU A 123 8.01 0.94 -9.23
N LYS A 124 7.37 1.49 -10.27
CA LYS A 124 8.05 1.91 -11.52
C LYS A 124 9.06 3.02 -11.28
N GLU A 125 8.71 4.03 -10.49
CA GLU A 125 9.62 5.11 -10.09
C GLU A 125 10.82 4.60 -9.29
N LEU A 126 10.64 3.54 -8.50
CA LEU A 126 11.70 2.87 -7.75
C LEU A 126 12.52 1.86 -8.58
N GLY A 127 12.21 1.67 -9.86
CA GLY A 127 12.99 0.83 -10.77
C GLY A 127 12.44 -0.57 -11.04
N SER A 128 11.20 -0.87 -10.63
CA SER A 128 10.53 -2.11 -11.04
C SER A 128 10.25 -2.11 -12.54
N ARG A 129 10.66 -3.19 -13.23
CA ARG A 129 10.37 -3.41 -14.65
C ARG A 129 8.99 -3.99 -14.87
N GLU A 130 8.53 -4.77 -13.91
CA GLU A 130 7.21 -5.42 -13.94
C GLU A 130 6.07 -4.44 -13.64
N ALA A 131 6.36 -3.20 -13.24
CA ALA A 131 5.35 -2.17 -12.97
C ALA A 131 4.88 -1.38 -14.22
N GLN A 132 5.18 -1.88 -15.43
CA GLN A 132 4.74 -1.31 -16.71
C GLN A 132 3.29 -1.61 -17.04
#